data_AF-A0A3A8PC19-F1
#
_entry.id   AF-A0A3A8PC19-F1
#
_cell.length_a   1.000
_cell.length_b   1.000
_cell.length_c   1.000
_cell.angle_alpha   90.00
_cell.angle_beta   90.00
_cell.angle_gamma   90.00
#
_symmetry.space_group_name_H-M   'P 1'
#
loop_
_entity.id
_entity.type
_entity.pdbx_description
1 polymer ?
#
loop_
_entity_poly.entity_id
_entity_poly.type
_entity_poly.pdbx_seq_one_letter_code
_entity_poly.pdbx_strand_id
1 'polypeptide(L)'
;MRKVHTLRSIQTLLRSVVLLGTLGGAAASAADLVPEARKGAQGPQVEAAFRHLQAHGYFPNAELARKYPGFRPAVAREPARPDLFDGAMEAALKRFQEAQGLPVTGALDAATRGLMQRSRCDSPDLYGFNARTAGLASFVTVSSWPQTNLTFAFLNGTPDLSANDSRGAVIGALQRWQAAAPVAFTEVGGGPVDLYVSWQYGDHGDGNPFAASTLAHAYYPNCSSPYSCSALAGDVHFNDGFGWTVNGTNYDLRSTALHELGHSLGLGHSPDAGAVMYAYYNGKIDLQPDDLNGIRSLYGVFRDTRTFDAGFYLALNGDLSAAFGSNVGAASRHWIDTGRSEGRAASPAFQVQEYLARHGDLQAAFGTNYPAALAHWTQNGITEGRQGSPAFSAPYYLSLHADLRNAYGNNYRAALEHWVNAGLNEGRRGSPEFDPQYYLQANPDVAAAYGATNYRGGLIHWLIAGRSEGRRGAP
;
A
#
# COMPACT_ATOMS: atom_id res chain seq x y z
N MET A 1 -66.92 -16.17 -18.97
CA MET A 1 -67.19 -16.35 -17.52
C MET A 1 -65.88 -16.51 -16.77
N ARG A 2 -65.36 -15.44 -16.14
CA ARG A 2 -64.64 -15.45 -14.85
C ARG A 2 -64.45 -13.98 -14.42
N LYS A 3 -64.76 -13.74 -13.16
CA LYS A 3 -65.01 -12.43 -12.55
C LYS A 3 -63.72 -11.64 -12.35
N VAL A 4 -63.80 -10.36 -12.69
CA VAL A 4 -62.97 -9.26 -12.19
C VAL A 4 -63.61 -8.79 -10.86
N HIS A 5 -62.82 -8.65 -9.80
CA HIS A 5 -63.18 -7.81 -8.66
C HIS A 5 -61.98 -6.96 -8.22
N THR A 6 -62.23 -5.67 -8.27
CA THR A 6 -61.55 -4.50 -7.72
C THR A 6 -61.43 -4.54 -6.20
N LEU A 7 -60.41 -3.89 -5.63
CA LEU A 7 -60.54 -3.08 -4.41
C LEU A 7 -59.51 -1.92 -4.44
N ARG A 8 -60.02 -0.70 -4.24
CA ARG A 8 -59.32 0.59 -4.14
C ARG A 8 -58.93 0.88 -2.69
N SER A 9 -57.84 1.66 -2.54
CA SER A 9 -57.53 2.68 -1.52
C SER A 9 -57.63 2.36 -0.02
N ILE A 10 -56.53 2.63 0.71
CA ILE A 10 -56.48 3.58 1.85
C ILE A 10 -55.08 4.25 1.81
N GLN A 11 -55.07 5.56 1.57
CA GLN A 11 -53.99 6.49 1.92
C GLN A 11 -54.47 7.31 3.14
N THR A 12 -53.54 8.02 3.79
CA THR A 12 -53.71 9.05 4.87
C THR A 12 -53.91 8.47 6.29
N LEU A 13 -53.29 8.88 7.41
CA LEU A 13 -52.45 10.00 7.90
C LEU A 13 -51.43 9.41 8.91
N LEU A 14 -50.24 9.96 9.18
CA LEU A 14 -50.02 11.19 9.97
C LEU A 14 -48.73 11.90 9.53
N ARG A 15 -48.89 13.18 9.17
CA ARG A 15 -47.84 14.20 9.12
C ARG A 15 -47.92 15.07 10.37
N SER A 16 -46.75 15.58 10.77
CA SER A 16 -46.51 16.81 11.51
C SER A 16 -46.52 16.77 13.03
N VAL A 17 -45.32 16.80 13.63
CA VAL A 17 -44.92 17.80 14.62
C VAL A 17 -43.47 18.21 14.34
N VAL A 18 -43.26 19.42 13.82
CA VAL A 18 -41.98 20.14 13.85
C VAL A 18 -42.28 21.61 14.16
N LEU A 19 -41.41 22.19 15.01
CA LEU A 19 -41.25 23.56 15.57
C LEU A 19 -41.65 23.64 17.06
N LEU A 20 -40.84 24.16 17.99
CA LEU A 20 -39.59 24.92 17.93
C LEU A 20 -38.91 24.83 19.31
N GLY A 21 -37.58 24.73 19.37
CA GLY A 21 -36.83 24.81 20.61
C GLY A 21 -35.34 24.56 20.38
N THR A 22 -34.61 25.61 20.00
CA THR A 22 -33.15 25.65 19.97
C THR A 22 -32.57 25.29 21.34
N LEU A 23 -31.95 24.13 21.47
CA LEU A 23 -30.84 23.81 22.39
C LEU A 23 -30.19 22.52 21.86
N GLY A 24 -28.87 22.55 21.68
CA GLY A 24 -28.10 21.50 21.04
C GLY A 24 -28.24 20.14 21.74
N GLY A 25 -28.94 19.22 21.08
CA GLY A 25 -28.95 17.80 21.40
C GLY A 25 -28.94 17.03 20.08
N ALA A 26 -27.88 16.25 19.85
CA ALA A 26 -27.82 15.34 18.71
C ALA A 26 -29.03 14.38 18.80
N ALA A 27 -29.79 14.26 17.71
CA ALA A 27 -30.83 13.24 17.62
C ALA A 27 -30.16 11.87 17.69
N ALA A 28 -30.44 11.11 18.75
CA ALA A 28 -29.98 9.74 18.92
C ALA A 28 -30.44 8.89 17.73
N SER A 29 -29.52 8.15 17.12
CA SER A 29 -29.83 7.22 16.04
C SER A 29 -30.66 6.06 16.57
N ALA A 30 -31.37 5.32 15.70
CA ALA A 30 -32.09 4.12 16.13
C ALA A 30 -31.18 3.06 16.79
N ALA A 31 -29.87 3.09 16.53
CA ALA A 31 -28.89 2.22 17.17
C ALA A 31 -28.61 2.58 18.65
N ASP A 32 -28.85 3.83 19.04
CA ASP A 32 -28.68 4.35 20.40
C ASP A 32 -29.86 3.98 21.33
N LEU A 33 -30.97 3.49 20.76
CA LEU A 33 -32.15 3.03 21.52
C LEU A 33 -32.10 1.54 21.84
N VAL A 34 -31.16 0.77 21.29
CA VAL A 34 -30.99 -0.66 21.58
C VAL A 34 -30.12 -0.83 22.82
N PRO A 35 -30.63 -1.44 23.91
CA PRO A 35 -29.83 -1.65 25.11
C PRO A 35 -28.55 -2.43 24.84
N GLU A 36 -27.46 -2.04 25.50
CA GLU A 36 -26.23 -2.81 25.53
C GLU A 36 -26.49 -4.24 26.02
N ALA A 37 -25.99 -5.24 25.30
CA ALA A 37 -26.07 -6.62 25.74
C ALA A 37 -24.78 -7.06 26.43
N ARG A 38 -24.93 -7.70 27.58
CA ARG A 38 -23.87 -8.30 28.40
C ARG A 38 -24.23 -9.73 28.76
N LYS A 39 -23.35 -10.39 29.51
CA LYS A 39 -23.55 -11.76 29.99
C LYS A 39 -24.95 -11.96 30.60
N GLY A 40 -25.65 -12.98 30.12
CA GLY A 40 -27.04 -13.28 30.47
C GLY A 40 -28.08 -12.71 29.51
N ALA A 41 -27.73 -11.73 28.66
CA ALA A 41 -28.61 -11.26 27.59
C ALA A 41 -28.87 -12.36 26.55
N GLN A 42 -30.05 -12.31 25.94
CA GLN A 42 -30.46 -13.23 24.88
C GLN A 42 -31.25 -12.52 23.79
N GLY A 43 -31.21 -13.05 22.57
CA GLY A 43 -32.07 -12.62 21.48
C GLY A 43 -31.35 -12.38 20.15
N PRO A 44 -32.07 -11.87 19.14
CA PRO A 44 -31.61 -11.84 17.74
C PRO A 44 -30.34 -11.00 17.53
N GLN A 45 -30.15 -9.94 18.32
CA GLN A 45 -28.94 -9.12 18.26
C GLN A 45 -27.68 -9.86 18.74
N VAL A 46 -27.83 -10.75 19.72
CA VAL A 46 -26.74 -11.59 20.21
C VAL A 46 -26.41 -12.66 19.18
N GLU A 47 -27.44 -13.27 18.57
CA GLU A 47 -27.24 -14.23 17.48
C GLU A 47 -26.55 -13.58 16.28
N ALA A 48 -26.98 -12.40 15.84
CA ALA A 48 -26.32 -11.68 14.75
C ALA A 48 -24.84 -11.41 15.04
N ALA A 49 -24.52 -10.97 16.26
CA ALA A 49 -23.14 -10.77 16.68
C ALA A 49 -22.35 -12.08 16.74
N PHE A 50 -22.95 -13.18 17.23
CA PHE A 50 -22.31 -14.50 17.22
C PHE A 50 -21.98 -14.95 15.79
N ARG A 51 -22.94 -14.83 14.85
CA ARG A 51 -22.71 -15.19 13.44
C ARG A 51 -21.61 -14.35 12.82
N HIS A 52 -21.59 -13.05 13.10
CA HIS A 52 -20.51 -12.16 12.66
C HIS A 52 -19.15 -12.61 13.20
N LEU A 53 -19.05 -12.91 14.50
CA LEU A 53 -17.82 -13.38 15.12
C LEU A 53 -17.38 -14.76 14.59
N GLN A 54 -18.32 -15.66 14.32
CA GLN A 54 -18.04 -16.99 13.77
C GLN A 54 -17.52 -16.92 12.33
N ALA A 55 -18.10 -16.05 11.50
CA ALA A 55 -17.70 -15.85 10.12
C ALA A 55 -16.28 -15.27 9.99
N HIS A 56 -15.85 -14.42 10.92
CA HIS A 56 -14.55 -13.74 10.86
C HIS A 56 -13.48 -14.33 11.79
N GLY A 57 -13.69 -15.56 12.25
CA GLY A 57 -12.65 -16.38 12.88
C GLY A 57 -12.48 -16.21 14.39
N TYR A 58 -13.43 -15.61 15.10
CA TYR A 58 -13.37 -15.50 16.56
C TYR A 58 -13.77 -16.78 17.28
N PHE A 59 -14.53 -17.65 16.60
CA PHE A 59 -14.96 -18.96 17.09
C PHE A 59 -14.45 -20.10 16.19
N PRO A 60 -14.44 -21.36 16.70
CA PRO A 60 -14.11 -22.52 15.87
C PRO A 60 -14.96 -22.57 14.60
N ASN A 61 -14.28 -22.70 13.46
CA ASN A 61 -14.94 -22.73 12.16
C ASN A 61 -14.18 -23.70 11.24
N ALA A 62 -14.84 -24.79 10.86
CA ALA A 62 -14.22 -25.85 10.07
C ALA A 62 -13.94 -25.42 8.62
N GLU A 63 -14.71 -24.47 8.09
CA GLU A 63 -14.52 -23.93 6.75
C GLU A 63 -13.29 -23.02 6.69
N LEU A 64 -13.18 -22.07 7.63
CA LEU A 64 -11.98 -21.26 7.78
C LEU A 64 -10.74 -22.13 8.01
N ALA A 65 -10.85 -23.20 8.80
CA ALA A 65 -9.73 -24.12 9.03
C ALA A 65 -9.27 -24.87 7.77
N ARG A 66 -10.17 -25.11 6.80
CA ARG A 66 -9.81 -25.71 5.50
C ARG A 66 -9.15 -24.68 4.58
N LYS A 67 -9.68 -23.45 4.56
CA LYS A 67 -9.24 -22.39 3.65
C LYS A 67 -7.92 -21.75 4.07
N TYR A 68 -7.71 -21.60 5.37
CA TYR A 68 -6.56 -20.88 5.93
C TYR A 68 -5.69 -21.84 6.74
N PRO A 69 -4.65 -22.44 6.13
CA PRO A 69 -3.72 -23.32 6.84
C PRO A 69 -3.16 -22.64 8.09
N GLY A 70 -3.20 -23.33 9.22
CA GLY A 70 -2.77 -22.77 10.51
C GLY A 70 -3.79 -21.85 11.19
N PHE A 71 -5.01 -21.72 10.67
CA PHE A 71 -6.09 -20.98 11.34
C PHE A 71 -6.29 -21.47 12.78
N ARG A 72 -6.46 -20.51 13.68
CA ARG A 72 -6.77 -20.71 15.09
C ARG A 72 -7.86 -19.71 15.48
N PRO A 73 -8.98 -20.17 16.07
CA PRO A 73 -10.02 -19.26 16.50
C PRO A 73 -9.54 -18.40 17.68
N ALA A 74 -10.06 -17.18 17.80
CA ALA A 74 -9.73 -16.29 18.92
C ALA A 74 -10.10 -16.89 20.28
N VAL A 75 -11.19 -17.65 20.32
CA VAL A 75 -11.74 -18.32 21.50
C VAL A 75 -11.93 -19.80 21.20
N ALA A 76 -11.61 -20.66 22.16
CA ALA A 76 -11.56 -22.11 21.97
C ALA A 76 -12.93 -22.79 21.81
N ARG A 77 -14.02 -22.13 22.22
CA ARG A 77 -15.38 -22.70 22.19
C ARG A 77 -16.42 -21.65 21.82
N GLU A 78 -17.49 -22.11 21.18
CA GLU A 78 -18.68 -21.30 20.93
C GLU A 78 -19.49 -21.07 22.23
N PRO A 79 -20.37 -20.07 22.24
CA PRO A 79 -21.42 -19.96 23.24
C PRO A 79 -22.31 -21.20 23.27
N ALA A 80 -22.94 -21.49 24.41
CA ALA A 80 -23.82 -22.66 24.52
C ALA A 80 -25.01 -22.64 23.54
N ARG A 81 -25.46 -21.45 23.11
CA ARG A 81 -26.44 -21.23 22.04
C ARG A 81 -26.09 -19.95 21.27
N PRO A 82 -26.40 -19.87 19.97
CA PRO A 82 -26.11 -18.67 19.15
C PRO A 82 -26.68 -17.37 19.70
N ASP A 83 -27.88 -17.42 20.29
CA ASP A 83 -28.62 -16.28 20.80
C ASP A 83 -28.30 -15.92 22.26
N LEU A 84 -27.34 -16.61 22.91
CA LEU A 84 -27.01 -16.44 24.32
C LEU A 84 -25.66 -15.75 24.52
N PHE A 85 -25.67 -14.65 25.28
CA PHE A 85 -24.45 -13.96 25.66
C PHE A 85 -23.86 -14.64 26.90
N ASP A 86 -22.95 -15.59 26.71
CA ASP A 86 -22.22 -16.26 27.79
C ASP A 86 -20.76 -15.78 27.91
N GLY A 87 -19.94 -16.50 28.67
CA GLY A 87 -18.52 -16.16 28.84
C GLY A 87 -17.67 -16.33 27.57
N ALA A 88 -18.07 -17.20 26.64
CA ALA A 88 -17.38 -17.36 25.37
C ALA A 88 -17.68 -16.17 24.45
N MET A 89 -18.95 -15.71 24.42
CA MET A 89 -19.34 -14.49 23.71
C MET A 89 -18.61 -13.25 24.21
N GLU A 90 -18.56 -13.08 25.54
CA GLU A 90 -17.83 -11.96 26.17
C GLU A 90 -16.34 -11.97 25.77
N ALA A 91 -15.69 -13.14 25.80
CA ALA A 91 -14.29 -13.30 25.42
C ALA A 91 -14.07 -12.97 23.94
N ALA A 92 -14.94 -13.45 23.06
CA ALA A 92 -14.83 -13.19 21.62
C ALA A 92 -15.02 -11.70 21.29
N LEU A 93 -15.97 -11.03 21.96
CA LEU A 93 -16.17 -9.58 21.80
C LEU A 93 -14.95 -8.78 22.27
N LYS A 94 -14.30 -9.17 23.37
CA LYS A 94 -13.04 -8.52 23.79
C LYS A 94 -11.96 -8.64 22.73
N ARG A 95 -11.81 -9.83 22.14
CA ARG A 95 -10.85 -10.08 21.05
C ARG A 95 -11.20 -9.30 19.78
N PHE A 96 -12.48 -9.21 19.45
CA PHE A 96 -12.96 -8.38 18.33
C PHE A 96 -12.66 -6.92 18.55
N GLN A 97 -13.02 -6.37 19.72
CA GLN A 97 -12.78 -4.97 20.04
C GLN A 97 -11.29 -4.62 19.99
N GLU A 98 -10.43 -5.50 20.54
CA GLU A 98 -8.98 -5.36 20.47
C GLU A 98 -8.48 -5.38 19.00
N ALA A 99 -8.94 -6.34 18.20
CA ALA A 99 -8.54 -6.47 16.80
C ALA A 99 -9.02 -5.30 15.91
N GLN A 100 -10.13 -4.65 16.28
CA GLN A 100 -10.74 -3.58 15.53
C GLN A 100 -10.42 -2.18 16.07
N GLY A 101 -9.55 -2.06 17.09
CA GLY A 101 -9.16 -0.79 17.69
C GLY A 101 -10.27 -0.11 18.49
N LEU A 102 -11.27 -0.86 18.95
CA LEU A 102 -12.36 -0.35 19.79
C LEU A 102 -12.00 -0.41 21.29
N PRO A 103 -12.66 0.40 22.15
CA PRO A 103 -12.59 0.18 23.59
C PRO A 103 -13.00 -1.25 23.97
N VAL A 104 -12.15 -1.94 24.73
CA VAL A 104 -12.36 -3.35 25.10
C VAL A 104 -13.32 -3.45 26.28
N THR A 105 -14.61 -3.32 26.02
CA THR A 105 -15.70 -3.38 27.02
C THR A 105 -16.16 -4.80 27.32
N GLY A 106 -15.95 -5.72 26.36
CA GLY A 106 -16.52 -7.07 26.37
C GLY A 106 -18.05 -7.10 26.29
N ALA A 107 -18.69 -5.97 25.99
CA ALA A 107 -20.13 -5.85 25.80
C ALA A 107 -20.46 -5.69 24.31
N LEU A 108 -21.67 -6.09 23.91
CA LEU A 108 -22.20 -5.74 22.60
C LEU A 108 -22.81 -4.34 22.68
N ASP A 109 -21.93 -3.35 22.78
CA ASP A 109 -22.25 -1.92 22.88
C ASP A 109 -22.56 -1.29 21.51
N ALA A 110 -22.99 -0.02 21.52
CA ALA A 110 -23.40 0.68 20.30
C ALA A 110 -22.27 0.79 19.26
N ALA A 111 -21.03 1.04 19.70
CA ALA A 111 -19.88 1.13 18.80
C ALA A 111 -19.58 -0.22 18.14
N THR A 112 -19.58 -1.30 18.93
CA THR A 112 -19.35 -2.66 18.44
C THR A 112 -20.42 -3.09 17.44
N ARG A 113 -21.70 -2.85 17.75
CA ARG A 113 -22.82 -3.14 16.84
C ARG A 113 -22.75 -2.32 15.57
N GLY A 114 -22.47 -1.02 15.70
CA GLY A 114 -22.35 -0.11 14.57
C GLY A 114 -21.26 -0.54 13.61
N LEU A 115 -20.12 -1.02 14.13
CA LEU A 115 -19.05 -1.56 13.30
C LEU A 115 -19.46 -2.86 12.61
N MET A 116 -20.03 -3.84 13.34
CA MET A 116 -20.46 -5.13 12.78
C MET A 116 -21.48 -5.03 11.64
N GLN A 117 -22.20 -3.91 11.53
CA GLN A 117 -23.17 -3.64 10.46
C GLN A 117 -22.54 -3.02 9.20
N ARG A 118 -21.28 -2.58 9.26
CA ARG A 118 -20.60 -1.97 8.11
C ARG A 118 -20.08 -3.04 7.16
N SER A 119 -20.08 -2.71 5.87
CA SER A 119 -19.47 -3.57 4.85
C SER A 119 -17.94 -3.65 5.01
N ARG A 120 -17.38 -4.81 4.68
CA ARG A 120 -16.00 -5.20 5.00
C ARG A 120 -15.43 -6.23 4.02
N CYS A 121 -14.14 -6.53 4.16
CA CYS A 121 -13.49 -7.70 3.57
C CYS A 121 -13.91 -8.98 4.32
N ASP A 122 -13.98 -10.10 3.58
CA ASP A 122 -14.36 -11.43 4.09
C ASP A 122 -13.24 -12.14 4.87
N SER A 123 -11.99 -11.70 4.70
CA SER A 123 -10.84 -12.36 5.32
C SER A 123 -10.96 -12.41 6.85
N PRO A 124 -10.56 -13.53 7.49
CA PRO A 124 -10.62 -13.66 8.95
C PRO A 124 -9.67 -12.67 9.64
N ASP A 125 -10.19 -11.97 10.64
CA ASP A 125 -9.54 -10.80 11.25
C ASP A 125 -8.20 -11.09 11.91
N LEU A 126 -8.07 -12.28 12.50
CA LEU A 126 -6.89 -12.65 13.29
C LEU A 126 -5.92 -13.56 12.54
N TYR A 127 -6.10 -13.78 11.24
CA TYR A 127 -5.18 -14.62 10.49
C TYR A 127 -3.86 -13.88 10.24
N GLY A 128 -2.75 -14.54 10.59
CA GLY A 128 -1.43 -13.90 10.67
C GLY A 128 -1.22 -13.04 11.93
N PHE A 129 -2.26 -12.81 12.74
CA PHE A 129 -2.15 -12.02 13.96
C PHE A 129 -1.34 -12.77 15.02
N ASN A 130 -0.18 -12.23 15.40
CA ASN A 130 0.63 -12.77 16.49
C ASN A 130 0.43 -11.95 17.76
N ALA A 131 -0.20 -12.56 18.78
CA ALA A 131 -0.40 -11.91 20.07
C ALA A 131 0.89 -11.49 20.77
N ARG A 132 2.06 -12.05 20.40
CA ARG A 132 3.37 -11.64 20.95
C ARG A 132 3.86 -10.28 20.44
N THR A 133 3.24 -9.72 19.40
CA THR A 133 3.57 -8.40 18.84
C THR A 133 2.43 -7.38 18.99
N ALA A 134 1.32 -7.76 19.65
CA ALA A 134 0.23 -6.85 19.98
C ALA A 134 0.79 -5.69 20.84
N GLY A 135 0.89 -4.50 20.23
CA GLY A 135 1.47 -3.29 20.83
C GLY A 135 2.91 -2.95 20.40
N LEU A 136 3.59 -3.78 19.59
CA LEU A 136 4.96 -3.54 19.13
C LEU A 136 5.10 -3.44 17.60
N ALA A 137 4.24 -4.10 16.82
CA ALA A 137 4.14 -3.93 15.38
C ALA A 137 2.74 -3.42 15.04
N SER A 138 2.65 -2.33 14.30
CA SER A 138 1.38 -1.71 13.92
C SER A 138 0.63 -2.53 12.84
N PHE A 139 1.35 -3.37 12.09
CA PHE A 139 0.88 -4.08 10.90
C PHE A 139 0.91 -5.61 11.07
N VAL A 140 0.19 -6.33 10.20
CA VAL A 140 0.13 -7.80 10.19
C VAL A 140 0.58 -8.34 8.83
N THR A 141 1.39 -9.40 8.85
CA THR A 141 1.85 -10.13 7.65
C THR A 141 1.55 -11.62 7.78
N VAL A 142 1.18 -12.25 6.68
CA VAL A 142 0.76 -13.66 6.62
C VAL A 142 1.78 -14.51 5.84
N SER A 143 2.11 -14.09 4.62
CA SER A 143 3.01 -14.81 3.71
C SER A 143 3.62 -13.83 2.70
N SER A 144 4.39 -14.33 1.73
CA SER A 144 4.93 -13.52 0.63
C SER A 144 5.12 -14.37 -0.63
N TRP A 145 5.14 -13.71 -1.78
CA TRP A 145 5.61 -14.34 -3.01
C TRP A 145 7.12 -14.59 -2.96
N PRO A 146 7.62 -15.73 -3.48
CA PRO A 146 9.06 -15.95 -3.60
C PRO A 146 9.69 -15.13 -4.75
N GLN A 147 8.88 -14.70 -5.72
CA GLN A 147 9.24 -13.79 -6.80
C GLN A 147 8.64 -12.39 -6.58
N THR A 148 9.24 -11.37 -7.21
CA THR A 148 8.75 -10.00 -7.14
C THR A 148 8.27 -9.44 -8.48
N ASN A 149 8.48 -10.14 -9.59
CA ASN A 149 7.86 -9.80 -10.87
C ASN A 149 6.61 -10.68 -11.01
N LEU A 150 5.45 -10.09 -10.75
CA LEU A 150 4.16 -10.76 -10.76
C LEU A 150 3.39 -10.43 -12.05
N THR A 151 2.63 -11.39 -12.53
CA THR A 151 1.76 -11.31 -13.69
C THR A 151 0.31 -11.34 -13.26
N PHE A 152 -0.55 -10.57 -13.91
CA PHE A 152 -1.98 -10.57 -13.61
C PHE A 152 -2.84 -10.52 -14.87
N ALA A 153 -4.10 -10.94 -14.73
CA ALA A 153 -5.09 -10.87 -15.80
C ALA A 153 -6.49 -10.58 -15.24
N PHE A 154 -7.30 -9.86 -16.00
CA PHE A 154 -8.73 -9.67 -15.71
C PHE A 154 -9.54 -10.77 -16.38
N LEU A 155 -10.39 -11.46 -15.61
CA LEU A 155 -11.27 -12.50 -16.15
C LEU A 155 -12.58 -11.93 -16.72
N ASN A 156 -13.05 -10.82 -16.14
CA ASN A 156 -14.27 -10.12 -16.54
C ASN A 156 -14.22 -8.65 -16.08
N GLY A 157 -15.36 -7.96 -16.13
CA GLY A 157 -15.53 -6.60 -15.61
C GLY A 157 -16.91 -6.46 -14.96
N THR A 158 -17.14 -5.31 -14.30
CA THR A 158 -18.44 -4.94 -13.71
C THR A 158 -19.28 -4.11 -14.69
N PRO A 159 -20.62 -4.26 -14.68
CA PRO A 159 -21.53 -3.39 -15.44
C PRO A 159 -21.65 -1.98 -14.83
N ASP A 160 -21.19 -1.75 -13.60
CA ASP A 160 -21.35 -0.46 -12.89
C ASP A 160 -20.41 0.64 -13.41
N LEU A 161 -19.30 0.24 -14.03
CA LEU A 161 -18.21 1.13 -14.44
C LEU A 161 -17.81 0.82 -15.88
N SER A 162 -17.25 1.82 -16.57
CA SER A 162 -16.59 1.55 -17.84
C SER A 162 -15.42 0.58 -17.63
N ALA A 163 -15.08 -0.22 -18.66
CA ALA A 163 -13.93 -1.11 -18.59
C ALA A 163 -12.62 -0.35 -18.27
N ASN A 164 -12.50 0.90 -18.74
CA ASN A 164 -11.34 1.74 -18.43
C ASN A 164 -11.29 2.14 -16.95
N ASP A 165 -12.44 2.49 -16.36
CA ASP A 165 -12.50 2.92 -14.96
C ASP A 165 -12.25 1.76 -14.00
N SER A 166 -12.90 0.60 -14.23
CA SER A 166 -12.73 -0.57 -13.36
C SER A 166 -11.31 -1.14 -13.44
N ARG A 167 -10.76 -1.30 -14.65
CA ARG A 167 -9.37 -1.75 -14.83
C ARG A 167 -8.37 -0.71 -14.33
N GLY A 168 -8.62 0.58 -14.60
CA GLY A 168 -7.80 1.68 -14.12
C GLY A 168 -7.73 1.77 -12.59
N ALA A 169 -8.82 1.48 -11.89
CA ALA A 169 -8.85 1.42 -10.44
C ALA A 169 -7.92 0.33 -9.88
N VAL A 170 -8.00 -0.89 -10.43
CA VAL A 170 -7.16 -2.02 -10.01
C VAL A 170 -5.70 -1.80 -10.37
N ILE A 171 -5.40 -1.37 -11.60
CA ILE A 171 -4.03 -1.06 -12.05
C ILE A 171 -3.43 0.06 -11.20
N GLY A 172 -4.20 1.09 -10.87
CA GLY A 172 -3.75 2.18 -10.00
C GLY A 172 -3.47 1.71 -8.56
N ALA A 173 -4.16 0.70 -8.06
CA ALA A 173 -3.87 0.08 -6.77
C ALA A 173 -2.59 -0.77 -6.81
N LEU A 174 -2.39 -1.59 -7.86
CA LEU A 174 -1.14 -2.33 -8.09
C LEU A 174 0.06 -1.38 -8.16
N GLN A 175 -0.07 -0.26 -8.86
CA GLN A 175 0.99 0.75 -8.96
C GLN A 175 1.37 1.35 -7.60
N ARG A 176 0.41 1.54 -6.68
CA ARG A 176 0.67 2.02 -5.31
C ARG A 176 1.41 0.99 -4.45
N TRP A 177 1.16 -0.30 -4.65
CA TRP A 177 1.95 -1.33 -3.98
C TRP A 177 3.37 -1.45 -4.55
N GLN A 178 3.50 -1.43 -5.89
CA GLN A 178 4.78 -1.39 -6.61
C GLN A 178 5.62 -0.15 -6.29
N ALA A 179 4.97 0.95 -5.93
CA ALA A 179 5.60 2.14 -5.40
C ALA A 179 6.27 1.88 -4.03
N ALA A 180 5.56 1.22 -3.13
CA ALA A 180 5.98 1.07 -1.75
C ALA A 180 7.09 0.05 -1.53
N ALA A 181 7.16 -0.97 -2.38
CA ALA A 181 8.03 -2.14 -2.29
C ALA A 181 8.51 -2.60 -3.68
N PRO A 182 9.63 -3.33 -3.79
CA PRO A 182 10.21 -3.76 -5.07
C PRO A 182 9.45 -4.94 -5.69
N VAL A 183 8.13 -4.82 -5.80
CA VAL A 183 7.24 -5.72 -6.55
C VAL A 183 6.84 -5.05 -7.86
N ALA A 184 6.77 -5.80 -8.94
CA ALA A 184 6.40 -5.31 -10.27
C ALA A 184 5.22 -6.11 -10.81
N PHE A 185 4.31 -5.45 -11.51
CA PHE A 185 3.13 -6.09 -12.08
C PHE A 185 3.10 -5.95 -13.60
N THR A 186 2.89 -7.06 -14.29
CA THR A 186 2.71 -7.09 -15.75
C THR A 186 1.35 -7.69 -16.07
N GLU A 187 0.48 -6.92 -16.74
CA GLU A 187 -0.76 -7.48 -17.25
C GLU A 187 -0.45 -8.40 -18.43
N VAL A 188 -1.03 -9.60 -18.44
CA VAL A 188 -0.97 -10.50 -19.57
C VAL A 188 -2.38 -10.87 -20.02
N GLY A 189 -2.59 -10.93 -21.34
CA GLY A 189 -3.93 -11.11 -21.94
C GLY A 189 -4.53 -12.51 -21.79
N GLY A 190 -3.79 -13.48 -21.23
CA GLY A 190 -4.27 -14.84 -21.00
C GLY A 190 -3.16 -15.82 -20.65
N GLY A 191 -3.56 -17.04 -20.24
CA GLY A 191 -2.64 -18.05 -19.70
C GLY A 191 -2.54 -17.98 -18.17
N PRO A 192 -1.81 -18.92 -17.54
CA PRO A 192 -1.60 -18.91 -16.10
C PRO A 192 -0.84 -17.65 -15.67
N VAL A 193 -1.39 -16.95 -14.70
CA VAL A 193 -0.83 -15.74 -14.08
C VAL A 193 -0.68 -15.92 -12.58
N ASP A 194 0.05 -15.02 -11.93
CA ASP A 194 0.17 -15.01 -10.47
C ASP A 194 -1.11 -14.52 -9.78
N LEU A 195 -1.88 -13.63 -10.41
CA LEU A 195 -3.11 -13.09 -9.82
C LEU A 195 -4.21 -12.89 -10.88
N TYR A 196 -5.36 -13.54 -10.70
CA TYR A 196 -6.56 -13.20 -11.45
C TYR A 196 -7.41 -12.16 -10.72
N VAL A 197 -8.00 -11.25 -11.49
CA VAL A 197 -8.95 -10.25 -10.98
C VAL A 197 -10.31 -10.49 -11.61
N SER A 198 -11.35 -10.59 -10.80
CA SER A 198 -12.71 -10.78 -11.29
C SER A 198 -13.79 -10.15 -10.41
N TRP A 199 -14.96 -9.94 -11.01
CA TRP A 199 -16.21 -9.51 -10.39
C TRP A 199 -17.16 -10.70 -10.35
N GLN A 200 -17.68 -11.02 -9.16
CA GLN A 200 -18.45 -12.23 -8.90
C GLN A 200 -19.69 -11.94 -8.06
N TYR A 201 -20.65 -12.86 -8.06
CA TYR A 201 -21.88 -12.78 -7.26
C TYR A 201 -22.03 -14.04 -6.41
N GLY A 202 -22.47 -13.89 -5.15
CA GLY A 202 -22.86 -15.02 -4.31
C GLY A 202 -21.86 -16.18 -4.35
N ASP A 203 -22.33 -17.40 -4.54
CA ASP A 203 -21.47 -18.56 -4.82
C ASP A 203 -20.88 -18.49 -6.23
N HIS A 204 -19.55 -18.48 -6.30
CA HIS A 204 -18.77 -18.35 -7.53
C HIS A 204 -17.69 -19.43 -7.67
N GLY A 205 -17.85 -20.57 -6.99
CA GLY A 205 -17.09 -21.79 -7.26
C GLY A 205 -15.70 -21.87 -6.59
N ASP A 206 -15.33 -20.89 -5.78
CA ASP A 206 -14.09 -20.87 -4.99
C ASP A 206 -14.28 -21.34 -3.54
N GLY A 207 -15.51 -21.76 -3.21
CA GLY A 207 -15.93 -22.18 -1.87
C GLY A 207 -16.11 -21.04 -0.86
N ASN A 208 -16.20 -19.78 -1.32
CA ASN A 208 -16.39 -18.59 -0.47
C ASN A 208 -17.49 -17.70 -1.04
N PRO A 209 -18.77 -18.11 -0.90
CA PRO A 209 -19.87 -17.35 -1.42
C PRO A 209 -19.96 -15.97 -0.75
N PHE A 210 -20.17 -14.91 -1.54
CA PHE A 210 -20.31 -13.58 -0.97
C PHE A 210 -21.57 -13.42 -0.13
N ALA A 211 -21.38 -12.89 1.09
CA ALA A 211 -22.47 -12.38 1.91
C ALA A 211 -22.87 -10.95 1.50
N ALA A 212 -24.06 -10.51 1.92
CA ALA A 212 -24.60 -9.19 1.58
C ALA A 212 -23.78 -7.99 2.08
N SER A 213 -22.87 -8.19 3.04
CA SER A 213 -21.98 -7.17 3.59
C SER A 213 -20.52 -7.32 3.14
N THR A 214 -20.20 -8.35 2.36
CA THR A 214 -18.83 -8.66 1.92
C THR A 214 -18.54 -7.92 0.63
N LEU A 215 -17.63 -6.95 0.66
CA LEU A 215 -17.30 -6.15 -0.54
C LEU A 215 -16.44 -6.91 -1.53
N ALA A 216 -15.50 -7.69 -1.02
CA ALA A 216 -14.54 -8.44 -1.79
C ALA A 216 -13.80 -9.43 -0.88
N HIS A 217 -13.03 -10.31 -1.50
CA HIS A 217 -11.95 -11.04 -0.84
C HIS A 217 -10.78 -11.25 -1.78
N ALA A 218 -9.65 -11.60 -1.18
CA ALA A 218 -8.46 -12.03 -1.90
C ALA A 218 -7.76 -13.19 -1.19
N TYR A 219 -6.90 -13.86 -1.94
CA TYR A 219 -6.17 -15.03 -1.49
C TYR A 219 -4.70 -14.70 -1.31
N TYR A 220 -4.14 -15.10 -0.17
CA TYR A 220 -2.74 -14.91 0.15
C TYR A 220 -1.80 -15.64 -0.82
N PRO A 221 -0.56 -15.16 -0.99
CA PRO A 221 0.51 -15.95 -1.59
C PRO A 221 0.64 -17.26 -0.81
N ASN A 222 0.38 -18.39 -1.47
CA ASN A 222 0.52 -19.70 -0.86
C ASN A 222 1.29 -20.60 -1.82
N CYS A 223 2.61 -20.47 -1.75
CA CYS A 223 3.55 -21.12 -2.63
C CYS A 223 4.54 -21.97 -1.86
N SER A 224 4.88 -23.12 -2.45
CA SER A 224 5.91 -24.04 -1.98
C SER A 224 7.06 -24.08 -2.98
N SER A 225 8.28 -24.31 -2.47
CA SER A 225 9.50 -24.40 -3.28
C SER A 225 9.45 -25.59 -4.25
N PRO A 226 9.92 -25.46 -5.51
CA PRO A 226 10.58 -24.28 -6.06
C PRO A 226 9.60 -23.18 -6.52
N TYR A 227 8.44 -23.50 -7.11
CA TYR A 227 7.37 -22.53 -7.44
C TYR A 227 6.03 -23.26 -7.69
N SER A 228 5.46 -23.88 -6.66
CA SER A 228 4.12 -24.49 -6.74
C SER A 228 3.17 -23.77 -5.81
N CYS A 229 2.27 -22.99 -6.40
CA CYS A 229 1.27 -22.21 -5.67
C CYS A 229 -0.10 -22.88 -5.71
N SER A 230 -0.92 -22.62 -4.69
CA SER A 230 -2.34 -23.04 -4.73
C SER A 230 -3.06 -22.35 -5.90
N ALA A 231 -4.07 -23.00 -6.46
CA ALA A 231 -4.75 -22.53 -7.67
C ALA A 231 -5.34 -21.12 -7.59
N LEU A 232 -5.73 -20.67 -6.39
CA LEU A 232 -6.30 -19.33 -6.16
C LEU A 232 -5.29 -18.35 -5.54
N ALA A 233 -4.02 -18.74 -5.37
CA ALA A 233 -3.04 -17.86 -4.72
C ALA A 233 -2.97 -16.52 -5.46
N GLY A 234 -3.13 -15.41 -4.74
CA GLY A 234 -3.10 -14.07 -5.33
C GLY A 234 -4.42 -13.54 -5.86
N ASP A 235 -5.39 -14.41 -6.15
CA ASP A 235 -6.63 -14.00 -6.82
C ASP A 235 -7.45 -13.01 -5.98
N VAL A 236 -8.10 -12.08 -6.67
CA VAL A 236 -8.96 -11.05 -6.10
C VAL A 236 -10.35 -11.13 -6.72
N HIS A 237 -11.37 -11.29 -5.86
CA HIS A 237 -12.77 -11.30 -6.26
C HIS A 237 -13.50 -10.11 -5.65
N PHE A 238 -14.11 -9.27 -6.49
CA PHE A 238 -14.98 -8.17 -6.07
C PHE A 238 -16.44 -8.61 -6.13
N ASN A 239 -17.21 -8.28 -5.09
CA ASN A 239 -18.64 -8.59 -5.04
C ASN A 239 -19.43 -7.61 -5.92
N ASP A 240 -19.89 -8.09 -7.06
CA ASP A 240 -20.66 -7.34 -8.05
C ASP A 240 -22.14 -7.17 -7.66
N GLY A 241 -22.54 -7.67 -6.49
CA GLY A 241 -23.80 -7.29 -5.83
C GLY A 241 -23.82 -5.86 -5.28
N PHE A 242 -22.65 -5.19 -5.22
CA PHE A 242 -22.52 -3.79 -4.83
C PHE A 242 -22.36 -2.89 -6.04
N GLY A 243 -22.98 -1.70 -6.02
CA GLY A 243 -22.78 -0.68 -7.04
C GLY A 243 -21.42 0.02 -6.89
N TRP A 244 -20.46 -0.34 -7.73
CA TRP A 244 -19.09 0.18 -7.69
C TRP A 244 -18.97 1.61 -8.22
N THR A 245 -18.13 2.42 -7.56
CA THR A 245 -17.76 3.76 -8.04
C THR A 245 -16.24 3.94 -8.06
N VAL A 246 -15.75 5.03 -8.68
CA VAL A 246 -14.33 5.43 -8.67
C VAL A 246 -14.13 6.91 -8.31
N ASN A 247 -15.14 7.53 -7.71
CA ASN A 247 -15.17 8.97 -7.42
C ASN A 247 -15.32 9.29 -5.93
N GLY A 248 -15.14 8.31 -5.05
CA GLY A 248 -15.26 8.45 -3.60
C GLY A 248 -16.69 8.46 -3.07
N THR A 249 -17.69 8.11 -3.89
CA THR A 249 -19.10 7.99 -3.44
C THR A 249 -19.47 6.51 -3.23
N ASN A 250 -20.30 6.20 -2.23
CA ASN A 250 -20.68 4.81 -1.90
C ASN A 250 -19.44 3.91 -1.65
N TYR A 251 -19.28 2.84 -2.44
CA TYR A 251 -18.15 1.91 -2.38
C TYR A 251 -17.20 2.15 -3.55
N ASP A 252 -16.08 2.81 -3.24
CA ASP A 252 -15.03 3.11 -4.19
C ASP A 252 -14.15 1.89 -4.47
N LEU A 253 -14.17 1.42 -5.71
CA LEU A 253 -13.40 0.27 -6.19
C LEU A 253 -11.89 0.49 -6.04
N ARG A 254 -11.38 1.72 -6.12
CA ARG A 254 -9.95 2.02 -5.92
C ARG A 254 -9.52 1.69 -4.50
N SER A 255 -10.39 1.99 -3.53
CA SER A 255 -10.13 1.72 -2.11
C SER A 255 -10.19 0.22 -1.81
N THR A 256 -11.24 -0.45 -2.26
CA THR A 256 -11.37 -1.91 -2.06
C THR A 256 -10.27 -2.67 -2.79
N ALA A 257 -9.94 -2.31 -4.04
CA ALA A 257 -8.84 -2.95 -4.76
C ALA A 257 -7.50 -2.78 -4.06
N LEU A 258 -7.22 -1.59 -3.49
CA LEU A 258 -5.98 -1.36 -2.75
C LEU A 258 -5.89 -2.26 -1.51
N HIS A 259 -6.99 -2.46 -0.80
CA HIS A 259 -7.08 -3.39 0.34
C HIS A 259 -6.86 -4.84 -0.08
N GLU A 260 -7.66 -5.36 -1.02
CA GLU A 260 -7.60 -6.77 -1.40
C GLU A 260 -6.24 -7.15 -1.99
N LEU A 261 -5.64 -6.26 -2.79
CA LEU A 261 -4.30 -6.48 -3.32
C LEU A 261 -3.22 -6.51 -2.23
N GLY A 262 -3.47 -5.91 -1.06
CA GLY A 262 -2.62 -6.08 0.11
C GLY A 262 -2.62 -7.53 0.60
N HIS A 263 -3.77 -8.20 0.63
CA HIS A 263 -3.86 -9.64 0.91
C HIS A 263 -3.18 -10.49 -0.17
N SER A 264 -3.40 -10.17 -1.45
CA SER A 264 -2.70 -10.83 -2.57
C SER A 264 -1.19 -10.68 -2.51
N LEU A 265 -0.68 -9.70 -1.77
CA LEU A 265 0.73 -9.50 -1.49
C LEU A 265 1.17 -10.03 -0.12
N GLY A 266 0.26 -10.55 0.70
CA GLY A 266 0.60 -11.23 1.95
C GLY A 266 0.37 -10.42 3.22
N LEU A 267 -0.27 -9.25 3.16
CA LEU A 267 -0.63 -8.46 4.33
C LEU A 267 -1.93 -8.96 4.97
N GLY A 268 -1.96 -9.06 6.29
CA GLY A 268 -3.18 -9.33 7.05
C GLY A 268 -3.94 -8.05 7.40
N HIS A 269 -5.09 -8.18 8.06
CA HIS A 269 -5.84 -7.02 8.55
C HIS A 269 -5.05 -6.24 9.61
N SER A 270 -5.13 -4.91 9.53
CA SER A 270 -4.57 -3.97 10.51
C SER A 270 -5.60 -3.64 11.59
N PRO A 271 -5.18 -3.47 12.86
CA PRO A 271 -6.04 -2.92 13.90
C PRO A 271 -6.22 -1.39 13.81
N ASP A 272 -5.41 -0.70 12.99
CA ASP A 272 -5.53 0.75 12.79
C ASP A 272 -6.67 1.05 11.81
N ALA A 273 -7.76 1.66 12.29
CA ALA A 273 -8.89 2.08 11.47
C ALA A 273 -8.51 3.10 10.36
N GLY A 274 -7.36 3.74 10.50
CA GLY A 274 -6.78 4.62 9.49
C GLY A 274 -6.10 3.90 8.33
N ALA A 275 -5.63 2.67 8.52
CA ALA A 275 -4.86 1.90 7.54
C ALA A 275 -5.72 1.43 6.35
N VAL A 276 -5.10 1.22 5.19
CA VAL A 276 -5.79 0.58 4.06
C VAL A 276 -6.20 -0.85 4.43
N MET A 277 -5.34 -1.58 5.13
CA MET A 277 -5.60 -2.96 5.55
C MET A 277 -6.59 -3.10 6.71
N TYR A 278 -7.29 -2.04 7.13
CA TYR A 278 -8.38 -2.18 8.10
C TYR A 278 -9.54 -2.99 7.50
N ALA A 279 -10.08 -3.94 8.24
CA ALA A 279 -11.05 -4.91 7.72
C ALA A 279 -12.34 -4.27 7.16
N TYR A 280 -12.79 -3.18 7.77
CA TYR A 280 -14.02 -2.48 7.37
C TYR A 280 -13.75 -1.35 6.39
N TYR A 281 -14.65 -1.17 5.44
CA TYR A 281 -14.52 -0.15 4.41
C TYR A 281 -14.33 1.26 5.00
N ASN A 282 -13.25 1.93 4.61
CA ASN A 282 -12.87 3.26 5.10
C ASN A 282 -12.53 4.26 3.98
N GLY A 283 -12.68 3.88 2.71
CA GLY A 283 -12.50 4.74 1.55
C GLY A 283 -11.07 5.22 1.30
N LYS A 284 -10.07 4.62 1.95
CA LYS A 284 -8.65 4.96 1.73
C LYS A 284 -8.19 4.52 0.35
N ILE A 285 -7.65 5.45 -0.41
CA ILE A 285 -7.08 5.20 -1.74
C ILE A 285 -5.56 5.37 -1.77
N ASP A 286 -4.93 5.70 -0.64
CA ASP A 286 -3.48 5.86 -0.52
C ASP A 286 -2.95 5.09 0.68
N LEU A 287 -1.76 4.50 0.53
CA LEU A 287 -1.11 3.72 1.58
C LEU A 287 -0.75 4.59 2.79
N GLN A 288 -1.05 4.08 3.97
CA GLN A 288 -0.74 4.70 5.25
C GLN A 288 0.59 4.16 5.81
N PRO A 289 1.15 4.81 6.85
CA PRO A 289 2.40 4.35 7.45
C PRO A 289 2.40 2.88 7.85
N ASP A 290 1.25 2.39 8.33
CA ASP A 290 1.08 0.99 8.72
C ASP A 290 1.25 0.03 7.53
N ASP A 291 0.49 0.28 6.45
CA ASP A 291 0.52 -0.49 5.21
C ASP A 291 1.93 -0.50 4.59
N LEU A 292 2.61 0.65 4.62
CA LEU A 292 3.98 0.80 4.13
C LEU A 292 4.95 -0.05 4.95
N ASN A 293 4.86 -0.03 6.28
CA ASN A 293 5.72 -0.83 7.13
C ASN A 293 5.50 -2.33 6.89
N GLY A 294 4.24 -2.75 6.73
CA GLY A 294 3.87 -4.12 6.40
C GLY A 294 4.49 -4.60 5.10
N ILE A 295 4.21 -3.94 3.98
CA ILE A 295 4.66 -4.41 2.67
C ILE A 295 6.19 -4.40 2.57
N ARG A 296 6.85 -3.43 3.21
CA ARG A 296 8.30 -3.33 3.22
C ARG A 296 8.97 -4.38 4.10
N SER A 297 8.28 -4.91 5.10
CA SER A 297 8.79 -6.03 5.90
C SER A 297 8.80 -7.34 5.10
N LEU A 298 7.87 -7.50 4.15
CA LEU A 298 7.77 -8.67 3.28
C LEU A 298 8.76 -8.61 2.12
N TYR A 299 8.79 -7.49 1.41
CA TYR A 299 9.49 -7.38 0.12
C TYR A 299 10.70 -6.44 0.16
N GLY A 300 10.95 -5.80 1.31
CA GLY A 300 11.91 -4.72 1.41
C GLY A 300 11.37 -3.38 0.92
N VAL A 301 12.19 -2.36 1.09
CA VAL A 301 11.96 -1.02 0.55
C VAL A 301 12.46 -0.97 -0.89
N PHE A 302 11.75 -0.25 -1.77
CA PHE A 302 12.29 0.15 -3.07
C PHE A 302 13.55 0.99 -2.83
N ARG A 303 14.71 0.35 -2.79
CA ARG A 303 16.01 1.00 -2.64
C ARG A 303 16.83 0.68 -3.87
N ASP A 304 16.46 1.31 -4.97
CA ASP A 304 17.51 1.66 -5.89
C ASP A 304 18.12 3.00 -5.46
N THR A 305 19.08 2.95 -4.52
CA THR A 305 19.82 4.14 -4.06
C THR A 305 20.51 4.87 -5.23
N ARG A 306 20.68 4.20 -6.37
CA ARG A 306 21.22 4.78 -7.60
C ARG A 306 20.27 5.80 -8.24
N THR A 307 18.97 5.74 -7.95
CA THR A 307 17.96 6.64 -8.54
C THR A 307 17.17 7.44 -7.52
N PHE A 308 17.04 6.96 -6.28
CA PHE A 308 16.29 7.65 -5.23
C PHE A 308 16.96 7.57 -3.86
N ASP A 309 17.14 8.74 -3.25
CA ASP A 309 17.53 8.95 -1.86
C ASP A 309 16.62 10.04 -1.30
N ALA A 310 15.76 9.70 -0.34
CA ALA A 310 14.73 10.62 0.15
C ALA A 310 15.33 11.91 0.74
N GLY A 311 16.48 11.83 1.42
CA GLY A 311 17.15 12.99 1.97
C GLY A 311 17.71 13.89 0.87
N PHE A 312 18.32 13.29 -0.16
CA PHE A 312 18.81 14.01 -1.33
C PHE A 312 17.65 14.63 -2.13
N TYR A 313 16.55 13.90 -2.27
CA TYR A 313 15.36 14.35 -2.97
C TYR A 313 14.74 15.58 -2.30
N LEU A 314 14.59 15.56 -0.97
CA LEU A 314 14.12 16.72 -0.22
C LEU A 314 15.11 17.89 -0.31
N ALA A 315 16.42 17.62 -0.22
CA ALA A 315 17.44 18.66 -0.25
C ALA A 315 17.57 19.35 -1.62
N LEU A 316 17.35 18.62 -2.72
CA LEU A 316 17.39 19.18 -4.07
C LEU A 316 16.09 19.90 -4.47
N ASN A 317 14.97 19.60 -3.79
CA ASN A 317 13.65 20.12 -4.15
C ASN A 317 13.07 20.90 -2.97
N GLY A 318 13.42 22.19 -2.91
CA GLY A 318 13.08 23.07 -1.78
C GLY A 318 11.57 23.19 -1.51
N ASP A 319 10.74 23.08 -2.54
CA ASP A 319 9.29 23.01 -2.43
C ASP A 319 8.82 21.77 -1.64
N LEU A 320 9.45 20.62 -1.90
CA LEU A 320 9.13 19.38 -1.19
C LEU A 320 9.67 19.38 0.24
N SER A 321 10.85 19.96 0.47
CA SER A 321 11.37 20.18 1.81
C SER A 321 10.45 21.07 2.64
N ALA A 322 9.93 22.15 2.04
CA ALA A 322 8.96 23.03 2.71
C ALA A 322 7.62 22.33 2.99
N ALA A 323 7.15 21.47 2.08
CA ALA A 323 5.88 20.77 2.22
C ALA A 323 5.95 19.57 3.19
N PHE A 324 7.05 18.82 3.18
CA PHE A 324 7.15 17.52 3.86
C PHE A 324 8.12 17.53 5.05
N GLY A 325 8.94 18.56 5.21
CA GLY A 325 10.02 18.58 6.19
C GLY A 325 10.96 17.38 5.99
N SER A 326 11.27 16.66 7.07
CA SER A 326 12.08 15.44 7.03
C SER A 326 11.27 14.15 6.78
N ASN A 327 10.02 14.24 6.33
CA ASN A 327 9.16 13.08 6.13
C ASN A 327 9.57 12.29 4.88
N VAL A 328 10.44 11.29 5.07
CA VAL A 328 10.94 10.42 4.01
C VAL A 328 9.84 9.61 3.31
N GLY A 329 8.74 9.29 4.00
CA GLY A 329 7.60 8.56 3.42
C GLY A 329 6.81 9.42 2.44
N ALA A 330 6.57 10.69 2.78
CA ALA A 330 5.96 11.66 1.88
C ALA A 330 6.86 11.94 0.66
N ALA A 331 8.17 12.07 0.88
CA ALA A 331 9.15 12.22 -0.19
C ALA A 331 9.16 11.03 -1.15
N SER A 332 9.14 9.80 -0.63
CA SER A 332 9.04 8.59 -1.45
C SER A 332 7.76 8.54 -2.28
N ARG A 333 6.59 8.76 -1.65
CA ARG A 333 5.30 8.79 -2.38
C ARG A 333 5.33 9.83 -3.49
N HIS A 334 5.74 11.06 -3.20
CA HIS A 334 5.84 12.10 -4.21
C HIS A 334 6.78 11.72 -5.35
N TRP A 335 7.97 11.17 -5.06
CA TRP A 335 8.88 10.71 -6.10
C TRP A 335 8.22 9.72 -7.05
N ILE A 336 7.50 8.77 -6.47
CA ILE A 336 6.86 7.70 -7.20
C ILE A 336 5.70 8.24 -8.04
N ASP A 337 4.80 8.99 -7.42
CA ASP A 337 3.53 9.40 -8.01
C ASP A 337 3.72 10.54 -9.01
N THR A 338 4.73 11.38 -8.81
CA THR A 338 4.86 12.67 -9.50
C THR A 338 6.29 12.96 -9.93
N GLY A 339 7.26 12.84 -9.02
CA GLY A 339 8.63 13.30 -9.20
C GLY A 339 9.35 12.68 -10.41
N ARG A 340 9.12 11.39 -10.69
CA ARG A 340 9.68 10.71 -11.87
C ARG A 340 9.16 11.32 -13.17
N SER A 341 7.87 11.65 -13.22
CA SER A 341 7.21 12.23 -14.39
C SER A 341 7.53 13.72 -14.57
N GLU A 342 7.80 14.43 -13.48
CA GLU A 342 8.30 15.82 -13.50
C GLU A 342 9.79 15.92 -13.86
N GLY A 343 10.51 14.80 -13.82
CA GLY A 343 11.95 14.74 -14.08
C GLY A 343 12.79 15.32 -12.95
N ARG A 344 12.28 15.27 -11.72
CA ARG A 344 12.95 15.80 -10.53
C ARG A 344 14.23 15.01 -10.25
N ALA A 345 15.27 15.68 -9.77
CA ALA A 345 16.49 15.03 -9.33
C ALA A 345 16.29 14.44 -7.93
N ALA A 346 16.51 13.14 -7.77
CA ALA A 346 16.23 12.42 -6.52
C ALA A 346 17.39 11.58 -5.97
N SER A 347 18.54 11.58 -6.64
CA SER A 347 19.76 10.94 -6.16
C SER A 347 20.99 11.70 -6.64
N PRO A 348 22.16 11.49 -6.02
CA PRO A 348 23.41 12.05 -6.53
C PRO A 348 23.84 11.43 -7.87
N ALA A 349 23.36 10.23 -8.19
CA ALA A 349 23.85 9.46 -9.33
C ALA A 349 23.06 9.65 -10.62
N PHE A 350 21.79 10.07 -10.54
CA PHE A 350 20.93 10.23 -11.70
C PHE A 350 20.13 11.53 -11.71
N GLN A 351 20.20 12.23 -12.84
CA GLN A 351 19.39 13.39 -13.17
C GLN A 351 18.88 13.21 -14.60
N VAL A 352 17.58 12.99 -14.77
CA VAL A 352 17.05 12.53 -16.07
C VAL A 352 17.24 13.54 -17.20
N GLN A 353 17.14 14.83 -16.90
CA GLN A 353 17.36 15.90 -17.87
C GLN A 353 18.83 15.93 -18.33
N GLU A 354 19.76 15.79 -17.39
CA GLU A 354 21.21 15.70 -17.64
C GLU A 354 21.59 14.43 -18.41
N TYR A 355 20.90 13.33 -18.14
CA TYR A 355 21.06 12.07 -18.85
C TYR A 355 20.61 12.21 -20.30
N LEU A 356 19.39 12.71 -20.54
CA LEU A 356 18.88 12.90 -21.90
C LEU A 356 19.70 13.92 -22.68
N ALA A 357 20.13 15.02 -22.06
CA ALA A 357 20.98 16.03 -22.70
C ALA A 357 22.35 15.48 -23.14
N ARG A 358 22.91 14.50 -22.41
CA ARG A 358 24.17 13.82 -22.77
C ARG A 358 24.00 12.76 -23.86
N HIS A 359 22.80 12.19 -24.00
CA HIS A 359 22.54 11.03 -24.85
C HIS A 359 21.47 11.37 -25.88
N GLY A 360 21.89 11.99 -26.99
CA GLY A 360 20.99 12.50 -28.03
C GLY A 360 20.09 11.43 -28.67
N ASP A 361 20.54 10.18 -28.73
CA ASP A 361 19.74 9.02 -29.13
C ASP A 361 18.52 8.82 -28.22
N LEU A 362 18.72 8.92 -26.91
CA LEU A 362 17.66 8.77 -25.92
C LEU A 362 16.77 10.02 -25.84
N GLN A 363 17.33 11.21 -26.05
CA GLN A 363 16.54 12.44 -26.18
C GLN A 363 15.58 12.37 -27.36
N ALA A 364 16.03 11.85 -28.50
CA ALA A 364 15.18 11.60 -29.66
C ALA A 364 14.14 10.50 -29.40
N ALA A 365 14.51 9.42 -28.70
CA ALA A 365 13.61 8.29 -28.44
C ALA A 365 12.54 8.60 -27.39
N PHE A 366 12.89 9.30 -26.31
CA PHE A 366 12.02 9.47 -25.14
C PHE A 366 11.47 10.87 -24.99
N GLY A 367 12.12 11.91 -25.56
CA GLY A 367 11.65 13.28 -25.42
C GLY A 367 11.54 13.71 -23.95
N THR A 368 10.32 14.00 -23.49
CA THR A 368 10.01 14.33 -22.09
C THR A 368 9.45 13.15 -21.29
N ASN A 369 9.50 11.92 -21.84
CA ASN A 369 9.15 10.70 -21.12
C ASN A 369 10.26 10.29 -20.16
N TYR A 370 10.37 11.05 -19.08
CA TYR A 370 11.38 10.85 -18.04
C TYR A 370 11.30 9.48 -17.34
N PRO A 371 10.10 8.89 -17.09
CA PRO A 371 10.02 7.54 -16.57
C PRO A 371 10.68 6.50 -17.49
N ALA A 372 10.50 6.61 -18.82
CA ALA A 372 11.15 5.71 -19.78
C ALA A 372 12.67 5.89 -19.79
N ALA A 373 13.17 7.13 -19.74
CA ALA A 373 14.60 7.41 -19.67
C ALA A 373 15.25 6.88 -18.38
N LEU A 374 14.56 7.02 -17.25
CA LEU A 374 14.95 6.44 -15.95
C LEU A 374 15.01 4.91 -16.01
N ALA A 375 14.00 4.27 -16.60
CA ALA A 375 13.97 2.83 -16.80
C ALA A 375 15.12 2.37 -17.70
N HIS A 376 15.38 3.07 -18.81
CA HIS A 376 16.49 2.76 -19.70
C HIS A 376 17.84 2.84 -18.97
N TRP A 377 18.06 3.90 -18.19
CA TRP A 377 19.34 4.06 -17.48
C TRP A 377 19.57 2.94 -16.47
N THR A 378 18.55 2.58 -15.69
CA THR A 378 18.65 1.54 -14.66
C THR A 378 18.83 0.13 -15.25
N GLN A 379 18.21 -0.13 -16.39
CA GLN A 379 18.27 -1.43 -17.07
C GLN A 379 19.53 -1.60 -17.91
N ASN A 380 19.90 -0.58 -18.70
CA ASN A 380 20.95 -0.66 -19.72
C ASN A 380 22.06 0.37 -19.50
N GLY A 381 21.70 1.62 -19.23
CA GLY A 381 22.65 2.74 -19.20
C GLY A 381 23.81 2.53 -18.21
N ILE A 382 23.53 1.98 -17.02
CA ILE A 382 24.57 1.69 -16.02
C ILE A 382 25.58 0.66 -16.56
N THR A 383 25.11 -0.43 -17.16
CA THR A 383 25.97 -1.50 -17.70
C THR A 383 26.73 -1.05 -18.94
N GLU A 384 26.15 -0.13 -19.73
CA GLU A 384 26.82 0.51 -20.86
C GLU A 384 27.86 1.55 -20.44
N GLY A 385 27.89 1.93 -19.15
CA GLY A 385 28.78 2.98 -18.64
C GLY A 385 28.30 4.40 -18.95
N ARG A 386 27.03 4.58 -19.32
CA ARG A 386 26.43 5.89 -19.60
C ARG A 386 26.31 6.71 -18.31
N GLN A 387 26.92 7.88 -18.32
CA GLN A 387 26.88 8.84 -17.22
C GLN A 387 25.46 9.40 -17.03
N GLY A 388 24.89 9.17 -15.85
CA GLY A 388 23.52 9.57 -15.48
C GLY A 388 23.42 10.91 -14.76
N SER A 389 24.54 11.45 -14.26
CA SER A 389 24.59 12.74 -13.60
C SER A 389 25.97 13.40 -13.78
N PRO A 390 26.10 14.71 -13.55
CA PRO A 390 27.39 15.37 -13.52
C PRO A 390 28.32 14.87 -12.40
N ALA A 391 27.78 14.25 -11.35
CA ALA A 391 28.57 13.91 -10.17
C ALA A 391 29.28 12.56 -10.27
N PHE A 392 28.83 11.65 -11.14
CA PHE A 392 29.35 10.30 -11.21
C PHE A 392 29.42 9.71 -12.63
N SER A 393 30.59 9.18 -12.97
CA SER A 393 30.85 8.40 -14.19
C SER A 393 31.57 7.10 -13.82
N ALA A 394 30.94 5.94 -14.01
CA ALA A 394 31.51 4.65 -13.62
C ALA A 394 32.85 4.33 -14.31
N PRO A 395 33.02 4.57 -15.63
CA PRO A 395 34.31 4.39 -16.29
C PRO A 395 35.41 5.28 -15.67
N TYR A 396 35.10 6.55 -15.41
CA TYR A 396 36.05 7.47 -14.79
C TYR A 396 36.40 7.05 -13.36
N TYR A 397 35.39 6.73 -12.56
CA TYR A 397 35.55 6.33 -11.17
C TYR A 397 36.45 5.10 -11.05
N LEU A 398 36.26 4.09 -11.90
CA LEU A 398 37.14 2.92 -11.91
C LEU A 398 38.52 3.21 -12.50
N SER A 399 38.67 4.17 -13.42
CA SER A 399 40.00 4.57 -13.88
C SER A 399 40.81 5.31 -12.81
N LEU A 400 40.13 6.02 -11.90
CA LEU A 400 40.75 6.82 -10.85
C LEU A 400 41.08 6.00 -9.59
N HIS A 401 40.20 5.06 -9.23
CA HIS A 401 40.29 4.27 -8.00
C HIS A 401 40.71 2.83 -8.28
N ALA A 402 42.03 2.59 -8.29
CA ALA A 402 42.63 1.30 -8.64
C ALA A 402 42.18 0.14 -7.73
N ASP A 403 41.92 0.40 -6.45
CA ASP A 403 41.36 -0.57 -5.51
C ASP A 403 40.00 -1.11 -5.98
N LEU A 404 39.11 -0.21 -6.43
CA LEU A 404 37.79 -0.58 -6.93
C LEU A 404 37.88 -1.20 -8.33
N ARG A 405 38.83 -0.77 -9.16
CA ARG A 405 39.10 -1.43 -10.45
C ARG A 405 39.51 -2.89 -10.27
N ASN A 406 40.37 -3.16 -9.29
CA ASN A 406 40.80 -4.51 -8.97
C ASN A 406 39.65 -5.35 -8.39
N ALA A 407 38.79 -4.76 -7.56
CA ALA A 407 37.65 -5.46 -6.97
C ALA A 407 36.52 -5.74 -7.97
N TYR A 408 36.20 -4.80 -8.86
CA TYR A 408 34.99 -4.83 -9.70
C TYR A 408 35.25 -5.01 -11.19
N GLY A 409 36.48 -4.83 -11.67
CA GLY A 409 36.80 -4.87 -13.09
C GLY A 409 35.98 -3.84 -13.90
N ASN A 410 35.21 -4.31 -14.89
CA ASN A 410 34.28 -3.49 -15.68
C ASN A 410 32.84 -3.50 -15.12
N ASN A 411 32.61 -3.95 -13.89
CA ASN A 411 31.28 -3.93 -13.29
C ASN A 411 30.89 -2.52 -12.84
N TYR A 412 30.35 -1.75 -13.79
CA TYR A 412 29.90 -0.37 -13.57
C TYR A 412 28.76 -0.25 -12.56
N ARG A 413 27.93 -1.28 -12.42
CA ARG A 413 26.86 -1.31 -11.40
C ARG A 413 27.45 -1.35 -10.00
N ALA A 414 28.40 -2.25 -9.74
CA ALA A 414 29.07 -2.33 -8.45
C ALA A 414 29.85 -1.04 -8.12
N ALA A 415 30.51 -0.44 -9.12
CA ALA A 415 31.21 0.83 -8.96
C ALA A 415 30.28 1.98 -8.55
N LEU A 416 29.11 2.06 -9.18
CA LEU A 416 28.06 3.03 -8.87
C LEU A 416 27.50 2.82 -7.46
N GLU A 417 27.15 1.59 -7.11
CA GLU A 417 26.63 1.24 -5.80
C GLU A 417 27.63 1.58 -4.69
N HIS A 418 28.92 1.27 -4.89
CA HIS A 418 29.98 1.69 -3.98
C HIS A 418 30.01 3.21 -3.80
N TRP A 419 30.00 3.98 -4.90
CA TRP A 419 30.12 5.43 -4.80
C TRP A 419 28.94 6.07 -4.06
N VAL A 420 27.71 5.64 -4.37
CA VAL A 420 26.50 6.17 -3.72
C VAL A 420 26.45 5.80 -2.23
N ASN A 421 26.83 4.57 -1.88
CA ASN A 421 26.70 4.06 -0.52
C ASN A 421 27.88 4.46 0.39
N ALA A 422 29.08 4.63 -0.18
CA ALA A 422 30.30 4.90 0.59
C ALA A 422 31.17 6.00 -0.04
N GLY A 423 31.50 5.90 -1.33
CA GLY A 423 32.53 6.74 -1.97
C GLY A 423 32.29 8.24 -1.83
N LEU A 424 31.05 8.73 -1.99
CA LEU A 424 30.74 10.14 -1.80
C LEU A 424 30.97 10.60 -0.35
N ASN A 425 30.62 9.78 0.64
CA ASN A 425 30.87 10.07 2.06
C ASN A 425 32.36 10.01 2.42
N GLU A 426 33.13 9.19 1.72
CA GLU A 426 34.59 9.13 1.84
C GLU A 426 35.29 10.31 1.15
N GLY A 427 34.55 11.12 0.37
CA GLY A 427 35.11 12.22 -0.42
C GLY A 427 35.75 11.76 -1.74
N ARG A 428 35.51 10.50 -2.16
CA ARG A 428 36.04 9.99 -3.42
C ARG A 428 35.42 10.72 -4.61
N ARG A 429 36.28 11.29 -5.45
CA ARG A 429 35.91 11.92 -6.72
C ARG A 429 35.23 10.90 -7.65
N GLY A 430 33.96 11.16 -7.97
CA GLY A 430 33.09 10.29 -8.77
C GLY A 430 33.13 10.58 -10.27
N SER A 431 33.55 11.78 -10.66
CA SER A 431 33.47 12.28 -12.02
C SER A 431 34.58 13.32 -12.31
N PRO A 432 34.87 13.60 -13.59
CA PRO A 432 35.69 14.74 -13.96
C PRO A 432 35.10 16.08 -13.48
N GLU A 433 33.78 16.21 -13.42
CA GLU A 433 33.10 17.50 -13.20
C GLU A 433 32.98 17.89 -11.73
N PHE A 434 32.98 16.92 -10.80
CA PHE A 434 32.86 17.19 -9.37
C PHE A 434 33.83 16.38 -8.51
N ASP A 435 34.64 17.11 -7.76
CA ASP A 435 35.54 16.61 -6.72
C ASP A 435 35.05 17.13 -5.36
N PRO A 436 34.49 16.26 -4.49
CA PRO A 436 33.89 16.70 -3.24
C PRO A 436 34.89 17.37 -2.28
N GLN A 437 36.14 16.91 -2.28
CA GLN A 437 37.18 17.46 -1.40
C GLN A 437 37.63 18.82 -1.90
N TYR A 438 37.92 18.93 -3.20
CA TYR A 438 38.25 20.21 -3.82
C TYR A 438 37.13 21.22 -3.63
N TYR A 439 35.88 20.84 -3.87
CA TYR A 439 34.75 21.77 -3.84
C TYR A 439 34.58 22.42 -2.47
N LEU A 440 34.65 21.64 -1.38
CA LEU A 440 34.57 22.22 -0.02
C LEU A 440 35.81 23.03 0.36
N GLN A 441 37.01 22.65 -0.11
CA GLN A 441 38.23 23.43 0.13
C GLN A 441 38.23 24.77 -0.60
N ALA A 442 37.74 24.78 -1.85
CA ALA A 442 37.66 25.98 -2.68
C ALA A 442 36.52 26.92 -2.28
N ASN A 443 35.55 26.44 -1.49
CA ASN A 443 34.36 27.20 -1.09
C ASN A 443 34.18 27.17 0.45
N PRO A 444 34.96 27.97 1.21
CA PRO A 444 34.93 27.97 2.67
C PRO A 444 33.57 28.35 3.27
N ASP A 445 32.77 29.16 2.56
CA ASP A 445 31.41 29.53 2.95
C ASP A 445 30.46 28.32 2.93
N VAL A 446 30.58 27.45 1.92
CA VAL A 446 29.83 26.20 1.82
C VAL A 446 30.30 25.22 2.89
N ALA A 447 31.61 25.12 3.11
CA ALA A 447 32.17 24.28 4.18
C ALA A 447 31.71 24.74 5.58
N ALA A 448 31.56 26.05 5.80
CA ALA A 448 31.03 26.59 7.05
C ALA A 448 29.53 26.27 7.22
N ALA A 449 28.74 26.33 6.14
CA ALA A 449 27.30 26.08 6.18
C ALA A 449 26.94 24.59 6.33
N TYR A 450 27.65 23.70 5.63
CA TYR A 450 27.32 22.27 5.57
C TYR A 450 28.24 21.39 6.42
N GLY A 451 29.42 21.89 6.79
CA GLY A 451 30.49 21.15 7.45
C GLY A 451 31.63 20.79 6.49
N ALA A 452 32.88 20.95 6.94
CA ALA A 452 34.08 20.80 6.11
C ALA A 452 34.30 19.39 5.52
N THR A 453 33.66 18.37 6.09
CA THR A 453 33.71 16.97 5.61
C THR A 453 32.34 16.47 5.16
N ASN A 454 31.32 17.33 5.09
CA ASN A 454 30.00 16.96 4.60
C ASN A 454 29.95 17.04 3.07
N TYR A 455 30.63 16.09 2.42
CA TYR A 455 30.76 16.02 0.97
C TYR A 455 29.41 15.89 0.26
N ARG A 456 28.43 15.23 0.88
CA ARG A 456 27.05 15.17 0.38
C ARG A 456 26.40 16.55 0.36
N GLY A 457 26.55 17.33 1.44
CA GLY A 457 26.09 18.71 1.52
C GLY A 457 26.77 19.60 0.47
N GLY A 458 28.08 19.44 0.28
CA GLY A 458 28.83 20.12 -0.78
C GLY A 458 28.29 19.81 -2.18
N LEU A 459 28.00 18.54 -2.46
CA LEU A 459 27.40 18.14 -3.75
C LEU A 459 25.99 18.74 -3.92
N ILE A 460 25.15 18.69 -2.89
CA ILE A 460 23.81 19.31 -2.93
C ILE A 460 23.94 20.80 -3.28
N HIS A 461 24.79 21.53 -2.56
CA HIS A 461 25.02 22.95 -2.83
C HIS A 461 25.49 23.20 -4.26
N TRP A 462 26.46 22.41 -4.74
CA TRP A 462 26.96 22.55 -6.11
C TRP A 462 25.86 22.33 -7.16
N LEU A 463 25.01 21.33 -6.95
CA LEU A 463 23.94 21.00 -7.87
C LEU A 463 22.84 22.06 -7.92
N ILE A 464 22.47 22.67 -6.79
CA ILE A 464 21.35 23.63 -6.70
C ILE A 464 21.77 25.10 -6.90
N ALA A 465 23.03 25.45 -6.60
CA ALA A 465 23.51 26.83 -6.61
C ALA A 465 24.92 26.97 -7.23
N GLY A 466 25.87 26.13 -6.82
CA GLY A 466 27.27 26.33 -7.20
C GLY A 466 27.53 26.40 -8.70
N ARG A 467 26.83 25.59 -9.51
CA ARG A 467 26.94 25.64 -10.98
C ARG A 467 26.47 26.96 -11.58
N SER A 468 25.33 27.49 -11.12
CA SER A 468 24.81 28.77 -11.62
C SER A 468 25.60 29.97 -11.09
N GLU A 469 26.22 29.84 -9.92
CA GLU A 469 27.16 30.81 -9.35
C GLU A 469 28.55 30.81 -10.02
N GLY A 470 28.80 29.89 -10.96
CA GLY A 470 30.09 29.76 -11.65
C GLY A 470 31.21 29.15 -10.80
N ARG A 471 30.88 28.50 -9.67
CA ARG A 471 31.87 27.81 -8.82
C ARG A 471 32.36 26.54 -9.52
N ARG A 472 33.67 26.40 -9.65
CA ARG A 472 34.30 25.20 -10.22
C ARG A 472 34.02 23.99 -9.32
N GLY A 473 33.49 22.93 -9.90
CA GLY A 473 33.21 21.67 -9.20
C GLY A 473 34.45 20.79 -8.98
N ALA A 474 35.49 21.00 -9.78
CA ALA A 474 36.75 20.27 -9.73
C ALA A 474 37.92 21.17 -10.20
N PRO A 475 39.20 20.78 -9.95
CA PRO A 475 40.39 21.55 -10.29
C PRO A 475 40.51 21.98 -11.76
#